data_AF-A0A158HKW0-F1
#
_entry.id   AF-A0A158HKW0-F1
#
_cell.length_a   1.000
_cell.length_b   1.000
_cell.length_c   1.000
_cell.angle_alpha   90.00
_cell.angle_beta   90.00
_cell.angle_gamma   90.00
#
_symmetry.space_group_name_H-M   'P 1'
#
loop_
_entity.id
_entity.type
_entity.pdbx_description
1 polymer ?
#
loop_
_entity_poly.entity_id
_entity_poly.type
_entity_poly.pdbx_seq_one_letter_code
_entity_poly.pdbx_strand_id
1 'polypeptide(L)'
;MLRAFFYNGAHFSSQQDLIMSNTDDNDTPTVRDSNGNLLANGDSVQLIKDLKVKGTSVTLKRGTIAKNIRLTDDDEEIECNVDKVKGLVLKTAFLKKV
;
A
#
# COMPACT_ATOMS: atom_id res chain seq x y z
N MET A 1 -59.31 11.19 -39.29
CA MET A 1 -59.48 10.00 -38.44
C MET A 1 -58.12 9.68 -37.83
N LEU A 2 -57.79 10.34 -36.72
CA LEU A 2 -56.55 10.14 -35.97
C LEU A 2 -56.67 8.87 -35.12
N ARG A 3 -55.59 8.11 -34.99
CA ARG A 3 -55.42 7.13 -33.90
C ARG A 3 -54.18 7.49 -33.10
N ALA A 4 -54.41 8.29 -32.06
CA ALA A 4 -53.54 8.37 -30.90
C ALA A 4 -53.75 7.09 -30.06
N PHE A 5 -52.67 6.41 -29.69
CA PHE A 5 -52.68 5.45 -28.59
C PHE A 5 -51.69 5.94 -27.54
N PHE A 6 -52.24 6.41 -26.44
CA PHE A 6 -51.55 6.56 -25.17
C PHE A 6 -51.44 5.18 -24.52
N TYR A 7 -50.22 4.77 -24.17
CA TYR A 7 -49.90 3.92 -23.02
C TYR A 7 -48.63 4.53 -22.40
N ASN A 8 -48.76 5.30 -21.31
CA ASN A 8 -48.63 4.86 -19.93
C ASN A 8 -47.23 4.30 -19.57
N GLY A 9 -46.45 5.13 -18.85
CA GLY A 9 -45.30 4.73 -18.01
C GLY A 9 -43.97 4.56 -18.77
N ALA A 10 -42.86 5.22 -18.43
CA ALA A 10 -42.52 6.04 -17.29
C ALA A 10 -41.37 6.98 -17.68
N HIS A 11 -41.54 8.26 -17.40
CA HIS A 11 -40.42 9.11 -16.98
C HIS A 11 -40.18 8.74 -15.51
N PHE A 12 -39.10 8.01 -15.23
CA PHE A 12 -38.61 7.87 -13.86
C PHE A 12 -37.20 8.43 -13.79
N SER A 13 -37.12 9.68 -13.32
CA SER A 13 -35.91 10.25 -12.79
C SER A 13 -35.79 9.89 -11.31
N SER A 14 -34.55 9.63 -10.91
CA SER A 14 -33.96 9.71 -9.56
C SER A 14 -33.89 8.44 -8.68
N GLN A 15 -32.64 8.20 -8.26
CA GLN A 15 -32.16 7.55 -7.02
C GLN A 15 -31.98 6.03 -7.01
N GLN A 16 -30.74 5.61 -7.33
CA GLN A 16 -29.80 5.17 -6.29
C GLN A 16 -28.37 5.13 -6.85
N ASP A 17 -27.53 6.04 -6.37
CA ASP A 17 -26.08 5.78 -6.27
C ASP A 17 -25.91 4.50 -5.44
N LEU A 18 -25.24 3.50 -6.00
CA LEU A 18 -24.65 2.44 -5.18
C LEU A 18 -23.19 2.26 -5.58
N ILE A 19 -22.38 2.47 -4.56
CA ILE A 19 -20.95 2.72 -4.56
C ILE A 19 -20.17 1.41 -4.77
N MET A 20 -19.08 1.51 -5.55
CA MET A 20 -17.87 0.67 -5.62
C MET A 20 -17.97 -0.85 -5.43
N SER A 21 -17.37 -1.54 -6.39
CA SER A 21 -16.02 -2.07 -6.14
C SER A 21 -15.20 -1.87 -7.39
N ASN A 22 -14.17 -1.01 -7.31
CA ASN A 22 -13.04 -1.18 -8.21
C ASN A 22 -12.57 -2.62 -8.00
N THR A 23 -12.77 -3.45 -9.01
CA THR A 23 -12.05 -4.70 -9.12
C THR A 23 -10.63 -4.33 -9.53
N ASP A 24 -9.87 -3.83 -8.56
CA ASP A 24 -8.41 -3.76 -8.66
C ASP A 24 -7.90 -5.20 -8.43
N ASP A 25 -8.11 -6.06 -9.42
CA ASP A 25 -7.36 -7.32 -9.60
C ASP A 25 -5.92 -6.99 -10.02
N ASN A 26 -5.27 -6.13 -9.25
CA ASN A 26 -3.84 -5.98 -9.28
C ASN A 26 -3.34 -6.86 -8.15
N ASP A 27 -2.91 -8.07 -8.51
CA ASP A 27 -2.09 -8.99 -7.71
C ASP A 27 -0.69 -8.36 -7.44
N THR A 28 -0.68 -7.07 -7.13
CA THR A 28 0.47 -6.36 -6.62
C THR A 28 0.46 -6.59 -5.12
N PRO A 29 1.54 -7.14 -4.53
CA PRO A 29 1.61 -7.36 -3.09
C PRO A 29 1.39 -6.00 -2.40
N THR A 30 0.25 -5.85 -1.72
CA THR A 30 -0.03 -4.66 -0.92
C THR A 30 0.84 -4.72 0.33
N VAL A 31 2.09 -4.26 0.18
CA VAL A 31 3.06 -4.17 1.28
C VAL A 31 2.58 -3.12 2.28
N ARG A 32 2.50 -3.52 3.55
CA ARG A 32 2.06 -2.65 4.65
C ARG A 32 3.13 -2.54 5.71
N ASP A 33 3.21 -1.38 6.34
CA ASP A 33 4.07 -1.19 7.51
C ASP A 33 3.46 -1.80 8.79
N SER A 34 4.17 -1.71 9.92
CA SER A 34 3.69 -2.18 11.22
C SER A 34 2.38 -1.52 11.70
N ASN A 35 2.00 -0.38 11.13
CA ASN A 35 0.81 0.39 11.46
C ASN A 35 -0.34 0.13 10.47
N GLY A 36 -0.13 -0.68 9.44
CA GLY A 36 -1.11 -0.97 8.40
C GLY A 36 -1.15 0.06 7.26
N ASN A 37 -0.18 0.98 7.18
CA ASN A 37 -0.10 1.94 6.08
C ASN A 37 0.45 1.26 4.83
N LEU A 38 -0.15 1.56 3.68
CA LEU A 38 0.36 1.14 2.38
C LEU A 38 1.71 1.80 2.08
N LEU A 39 2.69 0.95 1.79
CA LEU A 39 4.02 1.35 1.34
C LEU A 39 4.07 1.34 -0.19
N ALA A 40 4.83 2.28 -0.74
CA ALA A 40 5.04 2.41 -2.17
C ALA A 40 6.54 2.42 -2.49
N ASN A 41 6.88 2.10 -3.73
CA ASN A 41 8.25 2.25 -4.22
C ASN A 41 8.71 3.70 -4.09
N GLY A 42 9.92 3.91 -3.57
CA GLY A 42 10.52 5.23 -3.35
C GLY A 42 10.15 5.89 -2.01
N ASP A 43 9.29 5.27 -1.21
CA ASP A 43 8.87 5.82 0.08
C ASP A 43 10.00 5.81 1.13
N SER A 44 9.75 6.48 2.25
CA SER A 44 10.66 6.49 3.41
C SER A 44 9.99 5.84 4.61
N VAL A 45 10.76 5.03 5.32
CA VAL A 45 10.30 4.31 6.51
C VAL A 45 11.31 4.45 7.63
N GLN A 46 10.83 4.35 8.87
CA GLN A 46 11.64 4.45 10.06
C GLN A 46 11.51 3.17 10.89
N LEU A 47 12.62 2.75 11.49
CA LEU A 47 12.61 1.63 12.43
C LEU A 47 11.94 2.00 13.75
N ILE A 48 10.97 1.18 14.16
CA ILE A 48 10.28 1.36 15.45
C ILE A 48 11.02 0.68 16.62
N LYS A 49 11.95 -0.23 16.34
CA LYS A 49 12.74 -1.00 17.31
C LYS A 49 14.20 -1.05 16.88
N ASP A 50 15.10 -1.35 17.81
CA ASP A 50 16.46 -1.72 17.48
C ASP A 50 16.49 -3.14 16.87
N LEU A 51 17.21 -3.28 15.76
CA LEU A 51 17.36 -4.53 15.03
C LEU A 51 18.83 -4.77 14.75
N LYS A 52 19.29 -5.98 15.04
CA LYS A 52 20.60 -6.45 14.60
C LYS A 52 20.45 -7.09 13.21
N VAL A 53 21.21 -6.59 12.24
CA VAL A 53 21.24 -7.18 10.90
C VAL A 53 21.98 -8.51 10.97
N LYS A 54 21.37 -9.57 10.43
CA LYS A 54 22.03 -10.88 10.34
C LYS A 54 23.20 -10.80 9.36
N GLY A 55 24.33 -11.41 9.70
CA GLY A 55 25.53 -11.41 8.85
C GLY A 55 26.38 -10.13 8.96
N THR A 56 26.04 -9.18 9.83
CA THR A 56 26.87 -7.99 10.09
C THR A 56 26.89 -7.66 11.58
N SER A 57 27.94 -7.00 12.04
CA SER A 57 28.00 -6.42 13.41
C SER A 57 27.24 -5.10 13.55
N VAL A 58 26.49 -4.69 12.52
CA VAL A 58 25.72 -3.44 12.49
C VAL A 58 24.38 -3.66 13.19
N THR A 59 24.10 -2.80 14.16
CA THR A 59 22.79 -2.71 14.82
C THR A 59 22.11 -1.42 14.35
N LEU A 60 20.97 -1.58 13.68
CA LEU A 60 20.09 -0.47 13.34
C LEU A 60 19.35 -0.08 14.61
N LYS A 61 19.49 1.18 15.02
CA LYS A 61 18.81 1.67 16.23
C LYS A 61 17.38 2.09 15.86
N ARG A 62 16.51 2.06 16.87
CA ARG A 62 15.20 2.70 16.75
C ARG A 62 15.38 4.14 16.29
N GLY A 63 14.56 4.57 15.34
CA GLY A 63 14.61 5.92 14.77
C GLY A 63 15.49 6.03 13.52
N THR A 64 16.28 5.01 13.17
CA THR A 64 17.00 4.98 11.89
C THR A 64 15.99 5.04 10.74
N ILE A 65 16.26 5.92 9.77
CA ILE A 65 15.41 6.15 8.61
C ILE A 65 16.01 5.38 7.43
N ALA A 66 15.21 4.49 6.85
CA ALA A 66 15.48 3.85 5.58
C ALA A 66 14.76 4.63 4.48
N LYS A 67 15.51 5.04 3.46
CA LYS A 67 14.98 5.85 2.34
C LYS A 67 15.00 5.03 1.07
N ASN A 68 14.18 5.44 0.11
CA ASN A 68 14.13 4.83 -1.21
C ASN A 68 13.86 3.32 -1.11
N ILE A 69 12.76 2.97 -0.43
CA ILE A 69 12.33 1.58 -0.31
C ILE A 69 11.89 1.04 -1.67
N ARG A 70 12.04 -0.26 -1.85
CA ARG A 70 11.57 -1.00 -3.01
C ARG A 70 10.75 -2.19 -2.51
N LEU A 71 9.55 -2.31 -3.06
CA LEU A 71 8.65 -3.42 -2.79
C LEU A 71 9.22 -4.67 -3.45
N THR A 72 9.26 -5.76 -2.69
CA THR A 72 9.60 -7.10 -3.17
C THR A 72 8.34 -7.88 -3.51
N ASP A 73 8.50 -9.13 -3.96
CA ASP A 73 7.37 -10.02 -4.21
C ASP A 73 6.67 -10.45 -2.90
N ASP A 74 7.37 -10.39 -1.76
CA ASP A 74 6.81 -10.60 -0.41
C ASP A 74 6.32 -9.31 0.23
N ASP A 75 5.18 -9.35 0.93
CA ASP A 75 4.57 -8.23 1.65
C ASP A 75 5.14 -8.00 3.06
N GLU A 76 5.77 -9.03 3.63
CA GLU A 76 6.47 -8.96 4.91
C GLU A 76 7.89 -8.37 4.80
N GLU A 77 8.41 -8.22 3.58
CA GLU A 77 9.80 -7.80 3.32
C GLU A 77 9.83 -6.59 2.39
N ILE A 78 10.83 -5.72 2.58
CA ILE A 78 11.15 -4.64 1.65
C ILE A 78 12.65 -4.49 1.53
N GLU A 79 13.09 -4.13 0.33
CA GLU A 79 14.46 -3.72 0.09
C GLU A 79 14.57 -2.21 0.37
N CYS A 80 15.59 -1.78 1.11
CA CYS A 80 15.79 -0.37 1.40
C CYS A 80 17.27 0.00 1.53
N ASN A 81 17.52 1.30 1.51
CA ASN A 81 18.85 1.85 1.69
C ASN A 81 18.94 2.50 3.07
N VAL A 82 19.93 2.09 3.86
CA VAL A 82 20.17 2.58 5.21
C VAL A 82 21.62 3.03 5.37
N ASP A 83 21.81 4.26 5.84
CA ASP A 83 23.11 4.91 5.99
C ASP A 83 23.97 4.84 4.70
N LYS A 84 24.91 3.88 4.64
CA LYS A 84 25.84 3.65 3.52
C LYS A 84 25.63 2.30 2.84
N VAL A 85 24.72 1.48 3.33
CA VAL A 85 24.45 0.14 2.82
C VAL A 85 23.18 0.21 1.97
N LYS A 86 23.32 -0.20 0.71
CA LYS A 86 22.22 -0.28 -0.24
C LYS A 86 21.76 -1.73 -0.37
N GLY A 87 20.47 -1.92 -0.67
CA GLY A 87 19.90 -3.24 -0.92
C GLY A 87 19.79 -4.13 0.32
N LEU A 88 19.47 -3.53 1.47
CA LEU A 88 19.16 -4.28 2.69
C LEU A 88 17.71 -4.68 2.68
N VAL A 89 17.44 -5.97 2.85
CA VAL A 89 16.09 -6.50 3.04
C VAL A 89 15.74 -6.45 4.53
N LEU A 90 14.67 -5.74 4.87
CA LEU A 90 14.15 -5.60 6.23
C LEU A 90 12.69 -6.05 6.29
N LYS A 91 12.28 -6.57 7.45
CA LYS A 91 10.88 -6.93 7.69
C LYS A 91 10.01 -5.70 7.95
N THR A 92 8.87 -5.61 7.28
CA THR A 92 7.91 -4.50 7.38
C THR A 92 7.25 -4.40 8.75
N ALA A 93 7.17 -5.50 9.50
CA ALA A 93 6.68 -5.56 10.88
C ALA A 93 7.45 -4.68 11.89
N PHE A 94 8.64 -4.19 11.54
CA PHE A 94 9.45 -3.30 12.39
C PHE A 94 9.67 -1.93 11.76
N LEU A 95 8.95 -1.64 10.69
CA LEU A 95 9.04 -0.39 9.94
C LEU A 95 7.75 0.40 10.12
N LYS A 96 7.88 1.71 10.07
CA LYS A 96 6.78 2.67 10.10
C LYS A 96 7.02 3.70 9.01
N LYS A 97 6.01 3.96 8.18
CA LYS A 97 6.03 5.05 7.21
C LYS A 97 6.23 6.41 7.91
N VAL A 98 7.10 7.24 7.34
CA VAL A 98 7.40 8.61 7.81
C VAL A 98 6.99 9.65 6.79
#